data_AF-A0A534KMV1-F1
#
_entry.id   AF-A0A534KMV1-F1
#
_cell.length_a   1.000
_cell.length_b   1.000
_cell.length_c   1.000
_cell.angle_alpha   90.00
_cell.angle_beta   90.00
_cell.angle_gamma   90.00
#
_symmetry.space_group_name_H-M   'P 1'
#
loop_
_entity.id
_entity.type
_entity.pdbx_description
1 polymer ?
#
loop_
_entity_poly.entity_id
_entity_poly.type
_entity_poly.pdbx_seq_one_letter_code
_entity_poly.pdbx_strand_id
1 'polypeptide(L)' 'MLQIRGDFNDKDEEGRVRLDTPVSKQDIEKLGSQVKEGIRVLVVDDGEGGFQAECILELSKGIWCARILWETGKRL' A
#
# COMPACT_ATOMS: atom_id res chain seq x y z
N MET A 1 0.11 -5.81 -12.12
CA MET A 1 0.19 -4.63 -11.24
C MET A 1 1.07 -5.00 -10.05
N LEU A 2 1.89 -4.08 -9.54
CA LEU A 2 2.78 -4.37 -8.41
C LEU A 2 1.93 -4.50 -7.14
N GLN A 3 2.13 -5.57 -6.38
CA GLN A 3 1.36 -5.86 -5.17
C GLN A 3 2.21 -5.64 -3.93
N ILE A 4 1.64 -4.98 -2.92
CA ILE A 4 2.29 -4.74 -1.62
C ILE A 4 1.29 -5.10 -0.53
N ARG A 5 1.72 -5.87 0.47
CA ARG A 5 0.88 -6.11 1.65
C ARG A 5 0.85 -4.87 2.55
N GLY A 6 -0.33 -4.51 3.06
CA GLY A 6 -0.52 -3.35 3.92
C GLY A 6 -1.81 -3.46 4.72
N ASP A 7 -1.91 -2.73 5.82
CA ASP A 7 -3.07 -2.77 6.73
C ASP A 7 -3.97 -1.54 6.50
N PHE A 8 -5.19 -1.75 6.00
CA PHE A 8 -6.12 -0.64 5.74
C PHE A 8 -6.73 -0.04 7.01
N ASN A 9 -6.57 -0.70 8.16
CA ASN A 9 -6.98 -0.19 9.46
C ASN A 9 -6.00 0.85 9.99
N ASP A 10 -4.74 0.83 9.54
CA ASP A 10 -3.68 1.80 9.91
C ASP A 10 -3.56 2.98 8.92
N LYS A 11 -4.62 3.25 8.13
CA LYS A 11 -4.64 4.44 7.28
C LYS A 11 -4.78 5.71 8.13
N ASP A 12 -4.11 6.77 7.71
CA ASP A 12 -4.33 8.11 8.28
C ASP A 12 -5.62 8.78 7.77
N GLU A 13 -5.89 9.99 8.27
CA GLU A 13 -7.06 10.80 7.91
C GLU A 13 -7.10 11.17 6.41
N GLU A 14 -5.96 11.14 5.72
CA GLU A 14 -5.86 11.41 4.28
C GLU A 14 -6.00 10.12 3.46
N GLY A 15 -6.26 8.98 4.11
CA GLY A 15 -6.41 7.68 3.45
C GLY A 15 -5.09 7.10 2.95
N ARG A 16 -3.97 7.37 3.63
CA ARG A 16 -2.67 6.76 3.33
C ARG A 16 -2.37 5.61 4.28
N VAL A 17 -2.12 4.44 3.71
CA VAL A 17 -1.63 3.26 4.43
C VAL A 17 -0.12 3.34 4.57
N ARG A 18 0.41 3.19 5.79
CA ARG A 18 1.85 3.11 6.01
C ARG A 18 2.38 1.74 5.58
N LEU A 19 3.50 1.74 4.86
CA LEU A 19 4.16 0.53 4.36
C LEU A 19 5.49 0.32 5.08
N ASP A 20 5.44 0.30 6.42
CA ASP A 20 6.60 0.16 7.29
C ASP A 20 6.67 -1.17 8.06
N THR A 21 5.66 -2.03 7.89
CA THR A 21 5.68 -3.40 8.42
C THR A 21 6.80 -4.21 7.76
N PRO A 22 7.35 -5.25 8.43
CA PRO A 22 8.37 -6.10 7.82
C PRO A 22 7.93 -6.72 6.48
N VAL A 23 6.64 -7.03 6.38
CA VAL A 23 6.01 -7.65 5.22
C VAL A 23 5.93 -6.68 4.04
N SER A 24 5.45 -5.45 4.29
CA SER A 24 5.37 -4.41 3.26
C SER A 24 6.75 -3.98 2.77
N LYS A 25 7.73 -3.86 3.68
CA LYS A 25 9.14 -3.58 3.34
C LYS A 25 9.73 -4.65 2.42
N GLN A 26 9.54 -5.93 2.72
CA GLN A 26 9.99 -7.02 1.85
C GLN A 26 9.34 -6.96 0.46
N ASP A 27 8.05 -6.61 0.40
CA ASP A 27 7.36 -6.50 -0.88
C ASP A 27 7.90 -5.31 -1.69
N ILE A 28 8.12 -4.14 -1.06
CA ILE A 28 8.76 -2.97 -1.67
C ILE A 28 10.18 -3.31 -2.16
N GLU A 29 10.98 -4.02 -1.38
CA GLU A 29 12.33 -4.43 -1.78
C GLU A 29 12.32 -5.32 -3.03
N LYS A 30 11.34 -6.24 -3.15
CA LYS A 30 11.18 -7.09 -4.34
C LYS A 30 10.83 -6.28 -5.59
N LEU A 31 10.15 -5.15 -5.44
CA LEU A 31 9.85 -4.24 -6.56
C LEU A 31 11.13 -3.56 -7.09
N GLY A 32 12.18 -3.47 -6.26
CA GLY A 32 13.51 -3.01 -6.66
C GLY A 32 13.50 -1.60 -7.27
N SER A 33 14.17 -1.45 -8.41
CA SER A 33 14.30 -0.16 -9.12
C SER A 33 12.99 0.40 -9.68
N GLN A 34 11.89 -0.36 -9.59
CA GLN A 34 10.57 0.10 -10.04
C GLN A 34 9.85 0.96 -9.00
N VAL A 35 10.29 0.92 -7.73
CA VAL A 35 9.70 1.73 -6.65
C VAL A 35 10.08 3.19 -6.85
N LYS A 36 9.07 4.02 -7.09
CA LYS A 36 9.18 5.47 -7.16
C LYS A 36 7.84 6.08 -6.77
N GLU A 37 7.86 7.34 -6.35
CA GLU A 37 6.64 8.08 -6.05
C GLU A 37 5.73 8.19 -7.27
N GLY A 38 4.42 8.22 -7.03
CA GLY A 38 3.39 8.37 -8.05
C GLY A 38 3.03 7.08 -8.80
N ILE A 39 3.70 5.95 -8.57
CA ILE A 39 3.30 4.70 -9.21
C ILE A 39 2.06 4.12 -8.56
N ARG A 40 1.24 3.49 -9.40
CA ARG A 40 0.06 2.76 -8.96
C ARG A 40 0.45 1.34 -8.57
N VAL A 41 0.06 0.94 -7.37
CA VAL A 41 0.25 -0.41 -6.80
C VAL A 41 -1.09 -0.94 -6.33
N LEU A 42 -1.19 -2.25 -6.15
CA LEU A 42 -2.30 -2.89 -5.46
C LEU A 42 -1.87 -3.14 -4.02
N VAL A 43 -2.53 -2.50 -3.05
CA VAL A 43 -2.35 -2.85 -1.63
C VAL A 43 -3.35 -3.93 -1.26
N VAL A 44 -2.87 -4.98 -0.60
CA VAL A 44 -3.66 -6.14 -0.20
C VAL A 44 -3.50 -6.38 1.29
N ASP A 45 -4.62 -6.47 1.99
CA ASP A 45 -4.73 -6.87 3.38
C ASP A 45 -5.41 -8.23 3.42
N ASP A 46 -4.64 -9.27 3.75
CA ASP A 46 -5.08 -10.67 3.83
C ASP A 46 -5.54 -11.07 5.24
N GLY A 47 -5.80 -10.09 6.12
CA GLY A 47 -6.37 -10.29 7.45
C GLY A 47 -7.85 -10.66 7.47
N GLU A 48 -8.43 -10.70 8.68
CA GLU A 48 -9.87 -10.95 8.87
C GLU A 48 -10.71 -9.83 8.24
N GLY A 49 -11.57 -10.18 7.28
CA GLY A 49 -12.33 -9.20 6.51
C GLY A 49 -11.52 -8.51 5.41
N GLY A 50 -10.50 -9.22 4.89
CA GLY A 50 -9.52 -8.75 3.93
C GLY A 50 -10.04 -7.80 2.85
N PHE A 51 -9.16 -6.87 2.47
CA PHE A 51 -9.49 -5.78 1.57
C PHE A 51 -8.31 -5.53 0.64
N GLN A 52 -8.61 -5.12 -0.58
CA GLN A 52 -7.61 -4.65 -1.52
C GLN A 52 -8.10 -3.41 -2.24
N ALA A 53 -7.16 -2.54 -2.58
CA ALA A 53 -7.44 -1.36 -3.39
C ALA A 53 -6.19 -0.98 -4.18
N GLU A 54 -6.39 -0.34 -5.32
CA GLU A 54 -5.31 0.37 -5.97
C GLU A 54 -4.92 1.59 -5.13
N CYS A 55 -3.63 1.83 -5.04
CA CYS A 55 -3.06 2.95 -4.29
C CYS A 55 -1.98 3.64 -5.11
N ILE A 56 -1.71 4.90 -4.78
CA ILE A 56 -0.57 5.66 -5.29
C ILE A 56 0.53 5.65 -4.23
N LEU A 57 1.74 5.19 -4.60
CA LEU A 57 2.89 5.24 -3.69
C LEU A 57 3.39 6.68 -3.53
N GLU A 58 3.63 7.07 -2.28
CA GLU A 58 4.12 8.38 -1.86
C GLU A 58 5.21 8.20 -0.81
N LEU A 59 6.26 9.01 -0.84
CA LEU A 59 7.33 8.96 0.17
C LEU A 59 7.12 10.12 1.15
N SER A 60 6.67 9.80 2.37
CA SER A 60 6.44 10.78 3.42
C SER A 60 7.41 10.59 4.56
N LYS A 61 8.24 11.60 4.84
CA LYS A 61 9.22 11.59 5.94
C LYS A 61 10.14 10.35 5.95
N GLY A 62 10.49 9.84 4.77
CA GLY A 62 11.35 8.65 4.61
C GLY A 62 10.62 7.31 4.76
N ILE A 63 9.29 7.32 4.90
CA ILE A 63 8.45 6.12 4.96
C ILE A 63 7.59 6.07 3.70
N TRP A 64 7.53 4.90 3.06
CA TRP A 64 6.61 4.67 1.96
C TRP A 64 5.18 4.59 2.49
N CYS A 65 4.31 5.36 1.88
CA CYS A 65 2.88 5.35 2.12
C CYS A 65 2.15 5.01 0.81
N ALA A 66 0.98 4.42 0.93
CA ALA A 66 0.09 4.14 -0.19
C ALA A 66 -1.22 4.89 -0.01
N ARG A 67 -1.45 5.93 -0.81
CA ARG A 67 -2.72 6.66 -0.81
C ARG A 67 -3.78 5.88 -1.57
N ILE A 68 -4.87 5.56 -0.88
CA ILE A 68 -5.94 4.69 -1.38
C ILE A 68 -6.74 5.38 -2.48
N LEU A 69 -7.05 4.65 -3.55
CA LEU A 69 -8.04 5.02 -4.56
C LEU A 69 -9.35 4.31 -4.22
N TRP A 70 -10.19 4.97 -3.42
CA TRP A 70 -11.38 4.37 -2.79
C TRP A 70 -12.36 3.75 -3.77
N GLU A 71 -12.45 4.28 -4.99
CA GLU A 71 -13.29 3.77 -6.06
C GLU A 71 -12.88 2.36 -6.55
N THR A 72 -11.67 1.91 -6.21
CA THR A 72 -11.12 0.60 -6.63
C THR A 72 -11.22 -0.47 -5.55
N GLY A 73 -11.70 -0.10 -4.36
CA GLY A 73 -11.72 -0.96 -3.18
C GLY A 73 -12.59 -2.21 -3.34
N LYS A 74 -12.09 -3.36 -2.92
CA LYS A 74 -12.79 -4.65 -2.97
C LYS A 74 -12.48 -5.51 -1.73
N ARG A 75 -13.51 -6.11 -1.14
CA ARG A 75 -13.35 -7.14 -0.11
C ARG A 75 -12.87 -8.48 -0.70
N LEU A 76 -12.03 -9.18 0.05
CA LEU A 76 -11.44 -10.49 -0.29
C LEU A 76 -12.27 -11.65 0.26
#